data_AF-A0A7S2GSB4-F1
#
_entry.id   AF-A0A7S2GSB4-F1
#
_cell.length_a   1.000
_cell.length_b   1.000
_cell.length_c   1.000
_cell.angle_alpha   90.00
_cell.angle_beta   90.00
_cell.angle_gamma   90.00
#
_symmetry.space_group_name_H-M   'P 1'
#
loop_
_entity.id
_entity.type
_entity.pdbx_description
1 polymer ?
#
loop_
_entity_poly.entity_id
_entity_poly.type
_entity_poly.pdbx_seq_one_letter_code
_entity_poly.pdbx_strand_id
1 'polypeptide(L)'
;RRHRTGHLITFPLLPLPTMKLTIPAILLVLTKHTNAVCTFPESGSVMATSCSYEGLVEGLETQDVNCVGEAEAVIKGKLGSDLTVVKAKIAGACAAEYIPFSAITDEGYVFDKAYFDGGTYYNEQRESINEHGITINRLATDPGDRIGNIHRNHAQSNGFTWPDDLQNFESCDLNAAMCCWVQDRQAGDGNGNCNRPYDDEDGCVDADPADNVDVCYVDMSRAPTSSRTTAGIAIFEGEDEDDSHCHGFAWAEDPSHESARFKANNLFYVSFFDHLRNRGYVKNVPGAPMCACVEQMPVVTRADCTEIDVTEKVIFSYSDTDGLTATILESEITFNACQGANDNNNDLAAYVERLRIEQEISQEKKDAFDEIVVGEYYCREAIDSFLDQEGLATKPACRNADPLTCGCDSVLQNDYKGYINVTKSGLTCQRWDEQEPHGHSRTRRNYPNSYLSENYCRNPDGEPGGAWCYTTDPNVRWAYCDVPVCETVRTEESECTYNNDVKQENYRGYLSETKSGLTC
;
A
#
# COMPACT_ATOMS: atom_id res chain seq x y z
N ARG A 1 -49.37 -22.74 43.65
CA ARG A 1 -49.83 -22.18 44.96
C ARG A 1 -48.59 -21.77 45.76
N ARG A 2 -48.41 -20.44 46.02
CA ARG A 2 -47.70 -19.73 47.13
C ARG A 2 -46.24 -20.15 47.46
N HIS A 3 -45.24 -19.29 47.74
CA HIS A 3 -45.10 -17.89 48.20
C HIS A 3 -43.67 -17.36 47.79
N ARG A 4 -43.50 -16.11 47.27
CA ARG A 4 -42.88 -14.89 47.88
C ARG A 4 -41.51 -15.09 48.60
N THR A 5 -40.45 -14.26 48.54
CA THR A 5 -40.01 -12.99 47.88
C THR A 5 -38.56 -12.73 48.38
N GLY A 6 -37.70 -12.05 47.62
CA GLY A 6 -36.52 -11.35 48.17
C GLY A 6 -35.35 -11.14 47.20
N HIS A 7 -35.17 -9.91 46.69
CA HIS A 7 -33.95 -9.41 46.03
C HIS A 7 -32.93 -8.91 47.05
N LEU A 8 -31.63 -9.05 46.77
CA LEU A 8 -30.59 -8.21 47.37
C LEU A 8 -29.52 -7.85 46.31
N ILE A 9 -29.29 -6.55 46.18
CA ILE A 9 -28.25 -5.89 45.39
C ILE A 9 -27.04 -5.70 46.31
N THR A 10 -25.83 -5.98 45.84
CA THR A 10 -24.58 -5.61 46.53
C THR A 10 -23.68 -4.81 45.59
N PHE A 11 -23.37 -3.58 45.99
CA PHE A 11 -22.38 -2.69 45.36
C PHE A 11 -20.95 -3.12 45.71
N PRO A 12 -19.96 -2.92 44.82
CA PRO A 12 -18.55 -3.17 45.11
C PRO A 12 -17.94 -2.07 46.01
N LEU A 13 -17.07 -2.50 46.91
CA LEU A 13 -16.33 -1.69 47.88
C LEU A 13 -15.21 -0.90 47.21
N LEU A 14 -15.15 0.40 47.49
CA LEU A 14 -13.99 1.27 47.25
C LEU A 14 -12.82 0.91 48.18
N PRO A 15 -11.56 0.89 47.72
CA PRO A 15 -10.40 0.77 48.60
C PRO A 15 -10.04 2.12 49.24
N LEU A 16 -9.71 2.07 50.53
CA LEU A 16 -9.15 3.16 51.33
C LEU A 16 -7.70 3.48 50.92
N PRO A 17 -7.24 4.73 51.06
CA PRO A 17 -5.89 5.13 50.66
C PRO A 17 -4.84 4.68 51.67
N THR A 18 -3.77 4.05 51.18
CA THR A 18 -2.56 3.78 51.96
C THR A 18 -1.70 5.04 52.05
N MET A 19 -1.57 5.57 53.26
CA MET A 19 -0.61 6.60 53.65
C MET A 19 0.82 6.15 53.31
N LYS A 20 1.45 6.74 52.29
CA LYS A 20 2.90 6.69 52.12
C LYS A 20 3.53 7.80 52.96
N LEU A 21 4.32 7.37 53.93
CA LEU A 21 5.16 8.20 54.79
C LEU A 21 6.22 8.90 53.91
N THR A 22 6.10 10.22 53.73
CA THR A 22 7.14 11.04 53.11
C THR A 22 8.30 11.21 54.09
N ILE A 23 9.43 10.57 53.80
CA ILE A 23 10.73 10.92 54.40
C ILE A 23 11.15 12.25 53.75
N PRO A 24 11.46 13.31 54.51
CA PRO A 24 11.97 14.53 53.91
C PRO A 24 13.36 14.22 53.38
N ALA A 25 13.49 14.20 52.05
CA ALA A 25 14.80 14.31 51.42
C ALA A 25 15.41 15.62 51.91
N ILE A 26 16.43 15.50 52.77
CA ILE A 26 17.30 16.60 53.14
C ILE A 26 17.84 17.14 51.83
N LEU A 27 17.38 18.34 51.49
CA LEU A 27 17.90 19.14 50.41
C LEU A 27 19.36 19.46 50.76
N LEU A 28 20.28 18.60 50.32
CA LEU A 28 21.67 19.00 50.16
C LEU A 28 21.65 20.02 49.02
N VAL A 29 21.52 21.29 49.38
CA VAL A 29 21.91 22.40 48.51
C VAL A 29 23.43 22.33 48.39
N LEU A 30 23.89 21.44 47.51
CA LEU A 30 25.18 21.64 46.86
C LEU A 30 24.99 22.89 46.02
N THR A 31 25.62 23.97 46.45
CA THR A 31 25.84 25.17 45.65
C THR A 31 26.29 24.74 44.26
N LYS A 32 25.41 24.87 43.25
CA LYS A 32 25.75 24.80 41.83
C LYS A 32 26.78 25.91 41.55
N HIS A 33 28.04 25.56 41.72
CA HIS A 33 29.17 26.28 41.14
C HIS A 33 29.84 25.37 40.12
N THR A 34 29.19 25.22 38.97
CA THR A 34 29.82 25.15 37.66
C THR A 34 28.76 25.57 36.63
N ASN A 35 29.11 26.54 35.78
CA ASN A 35 28.37 26.88 34.56
C ASN A 35 28.57 25.76 33.51
N ALA A 36 28.17 24.53 33.81
CA ALA A 36 28.24 23.45 32.84
C ALA A 36 26.97 23.53 31.99
N VAL A 37 27.10 24.16 30.82
CA VAL A 37 26.08 24.17 29.77
C VAL A 37 26.21 22.81 29.06
N CYS A 38 25.10 22.12 28.75
CA CYS A 38 25.15 20.95 27.89
C CYS A 38 25.84 21.34 26.57
N THR A 39 26.91 20.64 26.22
CA THR A 39 27.67 20.89 24.99
C THR A 39 28.02 19.55 24.37
N PHE A 40 28.15 19.52 23.04
CA PHE A 40 28.81 18.38 22.39
C PHE A 40 30.16 18.11 23.06
N PRO A 41 30.53 16.84 23.33
CA PRO A 41 31.73 16.52 24.11
C PRO A 41 32.99 17.15 23.53
N GLU A 42 33.92 17.60 24.38
CA GLU A 42 35.22 18.15 23.93
C GLU A 42 36.07 17.12 23.16
N SER A 43 35.84 15.82 23.38
CA SER A 43 36.41 14.72 22.60
C SER A 43 35.65 14.43 21.30
N GLY A 44 34.62 15.21 20.98
CA GLY A 44 33.90 15.20 19.70
C GLY A 44 32.89 14.08 19.50
N SER A 45 32.92 13.00 20.29
CA SER A 45 32.17 11.77 20.01
C SER A 45 31.03 11.43 20.99
N VAL A 46 29.90 10.96 20.46
CA VAL A 46 28.71 10.50 21.18
C VAL A 46 28.40 9.06 20.78
N MET A 47 28.26 8.18 21.76
CA MET A 47 27.78 6.81 21.53
C MET A 47 26.25 6.80 21.45
N ALA A 48 25.69 6.16 20.44
CA ALA A 48 24.25 6.02 20.23
C ALA A 48 23.87 4.56 19.91
N THR A 49 22.63 4.20 20.22
CA THR A 49 21.99 2.90 20.00
C THR A 49 21.34 2.78 18.61
N SER A 50 21.19 3.89 17.90
CA SER A 50 20.70 3.93 16.53
C SER A 50 21.32 5.11 15.78
N CYS A 51 21.43 5.01 14.45
CA CYS A 51 21.82 6.14 13.62
C CYS A 51 20.61 7.01 13.23
N SER A 52 19.89 7.52 14.23
CA SER A 52 18.72 8.41 14.05
C SER A 52 18.87 9.69 14.86
N TYR A 53 17.97 10.66 14.66
CA TYR A 53 17.91 11.86 15.48
C TYR A 53 17.66 11.52 16.96
N GLU A 54 16.71 10.63 17.20
CA GLU A 54 16.32 10.16 18.52
C GLU A 54 17.47 9.41 19.19
N GLY A 55 18.21 8.57 18.45
CA GLY A 55 19.40 7.88 18.95
C GLY A 55 20.53 8.84 19.35
N LEU A 56 20.75 9.92 18.60
CA LEU A 56 21.73 10.95 18.96
C LEU A 56 21.31 11.76 20.20
N VAL A 57 20.01 12.08 20.32
CA VAL A 57 19.44 12.73 21.52
C VAL A 57 19.67 11.82 22.73
N GLU A 58 19.25 10.55 22.66
CA GLU A 58 19.41 9.57 23.75
C GLU A 58 20.88 9.38 24.12
N GLY A 59 21.77 9.29 23.13
CA GLY A 59 23.20 9.16 23.34
C GLY A 59 23.80 10.34 24.12
N LEU A 60 23.42 11.58 23.78
CA LEU A 60 23.86 12.77 24.49
C LEU A 60 23.34 12.82 25.93
N GLU A 61 22.07 12.52 26.14
CA GLU A 61 21.44 12.53 27.47
C GLU A 61 22.02 11.46 28.39
N THR A 62 22.39 10.30 27.84
CA THR A 62 22.99 9.20 28.59
C THR A 62 24.45 9.48 28.94
N GLN A 63 25.18 10.16 28.06
CA GLN A 63 26.61 10.44 28.23
C GLN A 63 26.88 11.60 29.21
N ASP A 64 26.00 12.60 29.29
CA ASP A 64 26.11 13.74 30.21
C ASP A 64 24.79 14.03 30.93
N VAL A 65 24.80 13.92 32.27
CA VAL A 65 23.65 14.21 33.14
C VAL A 65 23.14 15.66 33.02
N ASN A 66 23.97 16.59 32.54
CA ASN A 66 23.57 17.98 32.29
C ASN A 66 22.82 18.15 30.97
N CYS A 67 22.82 17.14 30.10
CA CYS A 67 22.14 17.18 28.80
C CYS A 67 20.71 16.65 28.83
N VAL A 68 20.27 16.05 29.94
CA VAL A 68 18.88 15.60 30.12
C VAL A 68 17.91 16.76 29.95
N GLY A 69 17.08 16.71 28.88
CA GLY A 69 16.13 17.77 28.51
C GLY A 69 16.72 18.98 27.77
N GLU A 70 18.02 18.98 27.49
CA GLU A 70 18.72 20.07 26.78
C GLU A 70 19.42 19.59 25.48
N ALA A 71 19.53 18.27 25.27
CA ALA A 71 20.22 17.66 24.14
C ALA A 71 19.70 18.14 22.78
N GLU A 72 18.37 18.24 22.61
CA GLU A 72 17.77 18.74 21.37
C GLU A 72 18.24 20.16 21.02
N ALA A 73 18.30 21.05 22.01
CA ALA A 73 18.69 22.44 21.80
C ALA A 73 20.16 22.54 21.37
N VAL A 74 21.01 21.67 21.92
CA VAL A 74 22.43 21.57 21.55
C VAL A 74 22.60 21.03 20.13
N ILE A 75 21.87 19.97 19.78
CA ILE A 75 21.88 19.41 18.41
C ILE A 75 21.42 20.48 17.42
N LYS A 76 20.29 21.14 17.68
CA LYS A 76 19.77 22.22 16.82
C LYS A 76 20.74 23.41 16.75
N GLY A 77 21.42 23.74 17.85
CA GLY A 77 22.43 24.79 17.89
C GLY A 77 23.66 24.51 17.02
N LYS A 78 24.04 23.22 16.87
CA LYS A 78 25.23 22.81 16.09
C LYS A 78 24.93 22.41 14.66
N LEU A 79 23.82 21.72 14.43
CA LEU A 79 23.46 21.15 13.13
C LEU A 79 22.47 22.01 12.35
N GLY A 80 21.75 22.92 13.01
CA GLY A 80 20.77 23.82 12.41
C GLY A 80 19.45 23.83 13.18
N SER A 81 18.74 24.95 13.13
CA SER A 81 17.47 25.10 13.87
C SER A 81 16.29 24.36 13.25
N ASP A 82 16.38 24.03 11.95
CA ASP A 82 15.36 23.30 11.20
C ASP A 82 15.54 21.79 11.41
N LEU A 83 14.53 21.15 12.02
CA LEU A 83 14.59 19.72 12.37
C LEU A 83 14.72 18.81 11.14
N THR A 84 14.07 19.16 10.04
CA THR A 84 14.14 18.39 8.78
C THR A 84 15.56 18.41 8.23
N VAL A 85 16.22 19.57 8.28
CA VAL A 85 17.62 19.72 7.87
C VAL A 85 18.56 18.92 8.79
N VAL A 86 18.29 18.92 10.10
CA VAL A 86 19.07 18.14 11.07
C VAL A 86 18.95 16.64 10.79
N LYS A 87 17.73 16.14 10.65
CA LYS A 87 17.44 14.72 10.36
C LYS A 87 18.12 14.29 9.04
N ALA A 88 18.06 15.12 8.00
CA ALA A 88 18.77 14.86 6.74
C ALA A 88 20.30 14.81 6.88
N LYS A 89 20.90 15.68 7.71
CA LYS A 89 22.34 15.64 7.98
C LYS A 89 22.77 14.37 8.72
N ILE A 90 21.96 13.91 9.67
CA ILE A 90 22.18 12.65 10.38
C ILE A 90 22.11 11.49 9.39
N ALA A 91 21.03 11.39 8.61
CA ALA A 91 20.87 10.37 7.60
C ALA A 91 22.06 10.32 6.61
N GLY A 92 22.49 11.50 6.12
CA GLY A 92 23.66 11.60 5.23
C GLY A 92 24.97 11.14 5.89
N ALA A 93 25.18 11.45 7.16
CA ALA A 93 26.35 10.96 7.91
C ALA A 93 26.32 9.43 8.08
N CYS A 94 25.14 8.86 8.31
CA CYS A 94 24.92 7.42 8.48
C CYS A 94 25.05 6.63 7.16
N ALA A 95 24.77 7.27 6.01
CA ALA A 95 24.79 6.63 4.70
C ALA A 95 26.17 6.62 4.01
N ALA A 96 27.21 7.18 4.64
CA ALA A 96 28.52 7.39 4.01
C ALA A 96 29.22 6.10 3.52
N GLU A 97 28.94 4.97 4.16
CA GLU A 97 29.52 3.65 3.83
C GLU A 97 28.52 2.70 3.16
N TYR A 98 27.41 3.21 2.64
CA TYR A 98 26.42 2.37 1.97
C TYR A 98 26.97 1.81 0.66
N ILE A 99 26.63 0.55 0.40
CA ILE A 99 27.01 -0.15 -0.83
C ILE A 99 26.08 0.35 -1.95
N PRO A 100 26.61 0.76 -3.11
CA PRO A 100 25.77 1.17 -4.23
C PRO A 100 24.80 0.07 -4.66
N PHE A 101 23.52 0.40 -4.86
CA PHE A 101 22.51 -0.59 -5.28
C PHE A 101 22.89 -1.31 -6.58
N SER A 102 23.51 -0.58 -7.53
CA SER A 102 23.99 -1.11 -8.81
C SER A 102 25.01 -2.25 -8.66
N ALA A 103 25.66 -2.38 -7.50
CA ALA A 103 26.58 -3.48 -7.22
C ALA A 103 25.84 -4.82 -6.97
N ILE A 104 24.52 -4.81 -6.80
CA ILE A 104 23.73 -6.04 -6.59
C ILE A 104 23.80 -6.93 -7.83
N THR A 105 23.50 -6.39 -9.02
CA THR A 105 23.64 -7.12 -10.29
C THR A 105 25.06 -7.01 -10.82
N ASP A 106 25.67 -5.82 -10.72
CA ASP A 106 26.95 -5.47 -11.35
C ASP A 106 26.94 -5.60 -12.89
N GLU A 107 25.75 -5.44 -13.48
CA GLU A 107 25.51 -5.50 -14.94
C GLU A 107 25.26 -4.10 -15.55
N GLY A 108 25.09 -3.08 -14.70
CA GLY A 108 24.95 -1.68 -15.08
C GLY A 108 23.50 -1.23 -15.34
N TYR A 109 23.34 0.09 -15.49
CA TYR A 109 22.04 0.77 -15.53
C TYR A 109 21.00 0.14 -16.47
N VAL A 110 21.39 -0.19 -17.71
CA VAL A 110 20.45 -0.74 -18.70
C VAL A 110 19.89 -2.09 -18.25
N PHE A 111 20.73 -2.91 -17.62
CA PHE A 111 20.30 -4.19 -17.09
C PHE A 111 19.40 -4.00 -15.87
N ASP A 112 19.78 -3.15 -14.93
CA ASP A 112 18.99 -2.90 -13.71
C ASP A 112 17.61 -2.32 -14.03
N LYS A 113 17.57 -1.34 -14.95
CA LYS A 113 16.31 -0.79 -15.45
C LYS A 113 15.44 -1.87 -16.10
N ALA A 114 16.02 -2.68 -16.99
CA ALA A 114 15.29 -3.76 -17.64
C ALA A 114 14.84 -4.85 -16.65
N TYR A 115 15.59 -5.10 -15.57
CA TYR A 115 15.22 -6.07 -14.54
C TYR A 115 13.95 -5.63 -13.83
N PHE A 116 13.91 -4.37 -13.37
CA PHE A 116 12.72 -3.81 -12.71
C PHE A 116 11.55 -3.55 -13.67
N ASP A 117 11.77 -3.62 -14.98
CA ASP A 117 10.72 -3.62 -16.01
C ASP A 117 10.30 -5.04 -16.44
N GLY A 118 10.84 -6.10 -15.84
CA GLY A 118 10.47 -7.48 -16.16
C GLY A 118 11.16 -8.09 -17.39
N GLY A 119 12.17 -7.42 -17.97
CA GLY A 119 12.70 -7.71 -19.32
C GLY A 119 14.16 -8.15 -19.43
N THR A 120 14.74 -8.77 -18.39
CA THR A 120 16.09 -9.37 -18.47
C THR A 120 16.02 -10.89 -18.44
N TYR A 121 17.16 -11.54 -18.69
CA TYR A 121 17.26 -12.98 -18.55
C TYR A 121 16.99 -13.46 -17.11
N TYR A 122 17.09 -12.59 -16.09
CA TYR A 122 16.65 -12.92 -14.73
C TYR A 122 15.15 -13.19 -14.68
N ASN A 123 14.36 -12.49 -15.50
CA ASN A 123 12.90 -12.60 -15.54
C ASN A 123 12.38 -13.64 -16.54
N GLU A 124 13.18 -14.03 -17.54
CA GLU A 124 12.71 -14.90 -18.63
C GLU A 124 13.23 -16.34 -18.56
N GLN A 125 14.43 -16.55 -18.00
CA GLN A 125 15.01 -17.88 -17.95
C GLN A 125 14.27 -18.76 -16.95
N ARG A 126 14.03 -20.01 -17.34
CA ARG A 126 13.60 -21.15 -16.51
C ARG A 126 14.59 -22.31 -16.70
N GLU A 127 14.69 -23.20 -15.73
CA GLU A 127 15.46 -24.45 -15.90
C GLU A 127 14.85 -25.24 -17.06
N SER A 128 15.65 -25.75 -17.99
CA SER A 128 15.15 -26.53 -19.13
C SER A 128 16.06 -27.72 -19.44
N ILE A 129 15.55 -28.71 -20.16
CA ILE A 129 16.31 -29.92 -20.51
C ILE A 129 16.47 -29.98 -22.02
N ASN A 130 17.71 -30.03 -22.49
CA ASN A 130 17.96 -30.15 -23.93
C ASN A 130 17.66 -31.56 -24.47
N GLU A 131 17.77 -31.73 -25.79
CA GLU A 131 17.56 -33.01 -26.50
C GLU A 131 18.43 -34.19 -26.00
N HIS A 132 19.46 -33.93 -25.20
CA HIS A 132 20.36 -34.93 -24.61
C HIS A 132 20.09 -35.19 -23.12
N GLY A 133 19.03 -34.64 -22.53
CA GLY A 133 18.73 -34.82 -21.11
C GLY A 133 19.61 -33.97 -20.19
N ILE A 134 20.31 -32.96 -20.73
CA ILE A 134 21.19 -32.08 -19.96
C ILE A 134 20.42 -30.81 -19.61
N THR A 135 20.46 -30.45 -18.33
CA THR A 135 19.92 -29.18 -17.84
C THR A 135 20.67 -28.00 -18.46
N ILE A 136 19.96 -27.22 -19.25
CA ILE A 136 20.38 -25.92 -19.79
C ILE A 136 19.59 -24.87 -19.00
N ASN A 137 20.24 -23.82 -18.49
CA ASN A 137 19.71 -22.83 -17.53
C ASN A 137 19.65 -23.30 -16.07
N ARG A 138 20.50 -22.70 -15.23
CA ARG A 138 20.58 -22.95 -13.79
C ARG A 138 20.10 -21.73 -13.03
N LEU A 139 18.78 -21.66 -12.81
CA LEU A 139 18.11 -20.60 -12.03
C LEU A 139 18.82 -20.29 -10.71
N ALA A 140 19.31 -21.33 -10.04
CA ALA A 140 19.99 -21.21 -8.75
C ALA A 140 21.43 -20.66 -8.83
N THR A 141 22.15 -20.79 -9.95
CA THR A 141 23.58 -20.42 -9.98
C THR A 141 23.86 -19.00 -10.49
N ASP A 142 23.08 -18.47 -11.43
CA ASP A 142 23.49 -17.25 -12.18
C ASP A 142 22.42 -16.15 -12.25
N PRO A 143 21.46 -16.14 -11.31
CA PRO A 143 21.55 -15.11 -10.26
C PRO A 143 21.56 -15.63 -8.81
N GLY A 144 21.00 -16.81 -8.54
CA GLY A 144 20.65 -17.22 -7.17
C GLY A 144 21.81 -17.29 -6.16
N ASP A 145 23.00 -17.73 -6.59
CA ASP A 145 24.19 -17.80 -5.74
C ASP A 145 24.73 -16.41 -5.38
N ARG A 146 24.77 -15.50 -6.37
CA ARG A 146 25.18 -14.11 -6.17
C ARG A 146 24.25 -13.41 -5.18
N ILE A 147 22.94 -13.45 -5.44
CA ILE A 147 21.92 -12.84 -4.58
C ILE A 147 21.97 -13.45 -3.16
N GLY A 148 22.09 -14.77 -3.06
CA GLY A 148 22.22 -15.45 -1.76
C GLY A 148 23.49 -15.04 -0.99
N ASN A 149 24.61 -14.79 -1.68
CA ASN A 149 25.84 -14.30 -1.07
C ASN A 149 25.72 -12.84 -0.61
N ILE A 150 25.05 -11.98 -1.39
CA ILE A 150 24.80 -10.59 -1.01
C ILE A 150 23.92 -10.55 0.25
N HIS A 151 22.86 -11.36 0.30
CA HIS A 151 22.01 -11.43 1.48
C HIS A 151 22.81 -11.82 2.73
N ARG A 152 23.53 -12.95 2.69
CA ARG A 152 24.25 -13.48 3.87
C ARG A 152 25.40 -12.62 4.36
N ASN A 153 26.08 -11.90 3.46
CA ASN A 153 27.33 -11.21 3.80
C ASN A 153 27.19 -9.67 3.85
N HIS A 154 26.11 -9.10 3.30
CA HIS A 154 25.96 -7.65 3.17
C HIS A 154 24.58 -7.16 3.59
N ALA A 155 23.49 -7.68 3.01
CA ALA A 155 22.16 -7.08 3.18
C ALA A 155 21.65 -7.09 4.63
N GLN A 156 22.20 -7.97 5.49
CA GLN A 156 21.85 -8.10 6.90
C GLN A 156 22.72 -7.22 7.84
N SER A 157 23.74 -6.52 7.33
CA SER A 157 24.67 -5.73 8.15
C SER A 157 25.18 -4.43 7.52
N ASN A 158 24.89 -4.20 6.24
CA ASN A 158 25.30 -3.00 5.49
C ASN A 158 24.07 -2.38 4.82
N GLY A 159 23.98 -1.05 4.83
CA GLY A 159 22.96 -0.34 4.06
C GLY A 159 23.28 -0.31 2.56
N PHE A 160 22.25 -0.35 1.73
CA PHE A 160 22.34 -0.07 0.30
C PHE A 160 21.93 1.37 -0.01
N THR A 161 22.55 1.98 -1.02
CA THR A 161 22.04 3.25 -1.55
C THR A 161 20.67 3.01 -2.21
N TRP A 162 19.79 4.00 -2.19
CA TRP A 162 18.55 3.92 -2.95
C TRP A 162 18.87 4.07 -4.46
N PRO A 163 18.28 3.28 -5.37
CA PRO A 163 18.53 3.38 -6.81
C PRO A 163 17.68 4.50 -7.45
N ASP A 164 17.82 5.73 -6.97
CA ASP A 164 17.12 6.91 -7.50
C ASP A 164 17.53 7.31 -8.93
N ASP A 165 18.63 6.75 -9.43
CA ASP A 165 19.04 6.87 -10.83
C ASP A 165 18.09 6.10 -11.78
N LEU A 166 17.43 5.05 -11.27
CA LEU A 166 16.40 4.32 -12.00
C LEU A 166 15.07 5.06 -11.92
N GLN A 167 14.47 5.33 -13.07
CA GLN A 167 13.17 6.03 -13.13
C GLN A 167 12.05 5.34 -12.36
N ASN A 168 12.13 4.01 -12.17
CA ASN A 168 11.21 3.24 -11.33
C ASN A 168 11.19 3.75 -9.88
N PHE A 169 12.25 4.43 -9.42
CA PHE A 169 12.50 4.78 -8.02
C PHE A 169 12.89 6.25 -7.77
N GLU A 170 12.70 7.14 -8.75
CA GLU A 170 13.19 8.55 -8.71
C GLU A 170 12.42 9.44 -7.72
N SER A 171 11.10 9.34 -7.62
CA SER A 171 10.25 10.23 -6.78
C SER A 171 9.89 9.60 -5.44
N CYS A 172 9.24 8.43 -5.47
CA CYS A 172 8.70 7.72 -4.32
C CYS A 172 8.03 8.65 -3.29
N ASP A 173 7.18 9.56 -3.77
CA ASP A 173 6.56 10.60 -2.96
C ASP A 173 5.64 10.02 -1.89
N LEU A 174 5.07 8.84 -2.14
CA LEU A 174 4.19 8.12 -1.21
C LEU A 174 4.94 7.29 -0.15
N ASN A 175 6.28 7.31 -0.15
CA ASN A 175 7.11 6.55 0.80
C ASN A 175 6.82 5.04 0.82
N ALA A 176 6.43 4.48 -0.32
CA ALA A 176 6.21 3.05 -0.49
C ALA A 176 6.66 2.58 -1.87
N ALA A 177 7.07 1.33 -1.94
CA ALA A 177 7.39 0.64 -3.18
C ALA A 177 6.74 -0.74 -3.18
N MET A 178 6.42 -1.22 -4.37
CA MET A 178 5.73 -2.48 -4.55
C MET A 178 6.32 -3.18 -5.78
N CYS A 179 6.32 -4.51 -5.70
CA CYS A 179 6.63 -5.40 -6.81
C CYS A 179 5.41 -6.27 -7.08
N CYS A 180 5.12 -6.56 -8.35
CA CYS A 180 4.05 -7.45 -8.76
C CYS A 180 4.56 -8.42 -9.83
N TRP A 181 4.30 -9.71 -9.63
CA TRP A 181 4.72 -10.80 -10.48
C TRP A 181 3.54 -11.59 -11.00
N VAL A 182 3.69 -12.12 -12.20
CA VAL A 182 2.66 -12.88 -12.93
C VAL A 182 3.18 -14.22 -13.41
N GLN A 183 4.41 -14.60 -13.05
CA GLN A 183 4.97 -15.89 -13.43
C GLN A 183 5.83 -16.50 -12.33
N ASP A 184 5.62 -17.78 -12.08
CA ASP A 184 6.49 -18.68 -11.35
C ASP A 184 7.34 -19.50 -12.33
N ARG A 185 8.64 -19.57 -12.07
CA ARG A 185 9.60 -20.33 -12.88
C ARG A 185 10.39 -21.36 -12.10
N GLN A 186 10.13 -21.55 -10.80
CA GLN A 186 10.86 -22.47 -9.95
C GLN A 186 9.98 -23.64 -9.50
N ALA A 187 10.30 -24.84 -9.98
CA ALA A 187 9.43 -25.99 -9.72
C ALA A 187 9.67 -26.62 -8.35
N GLY A 188 8.59 -26.95 -7.64
CA GLY A 188 8.60 -27.84 -6.48
C GLY A 188 9.12 -27.22 -5.17
N ASP A 189 9.06 -25.90 -5.05
CA ASP A 189 9.26 -25.10 -3.84
C ASP A 189 7.95 -24.80 -3.07
N GLY A 190 6.80 -25.08 -3.69
CA GLY A 190 5.51 -25.10 -3.02
C GLY A 190 4.83 -23.74 -2.93
N ASN A 191 5.16 -22.81 -3.83
CA ASN A 191 4.59 -21.48 -3.89
C ASN A 191 4.30 -21.09 -5.34
N GLY A 192 3.20 -21.56 -5.90
CA GLY A 192 2.84 -21.36 -7.31
C GLY A 192 2.51 -22.70 -7.96
N ASN A 193 2.33 -22.70 -9.27
CA ASN A 193 1.94 -23.90 -10.02
C ASN A 193 3.05 -24.44 -10.96
N CYS A 194 4.27 -23.88 -10.92
CA CYS A 194 5.40 -24.37 -11.74
C CYS A 194 5.79 -25.81 -11.36
N ASN A 195 5.78 -26.69 -12.36
CA ASN A 195 6.04 -28.11 -12.19
C ASN A 195 7.10 -28.66 -13.16
N ARG A 196 7.70 -29.79 -12.78
CA ARG A 196 8.58 -30.55 -13.67
C ARG A 196 7.77 -31.53 -14.52
N PRO A 197 8.14 -31.74 -15.80
CA PRO A 197 9.26 -31.12 -16.52
C PRO A 197 8.97 -29.68 -16.94
N TYR A 198 9.97 -28.80 -16.86
CA TYR A 198 9.80 -27.35 -17.01
C TYR A 198 9.34 -26.88 -18.41
N ASP A 199 9.67 -27.65 -19.45
CA ASP A 199 9.47 -27.27 -20.85
C ASP A 199 8.09 -27.68 -21.41
N ASP A 200 7.27 -28.36 -20.62
CA ASP A 200 5.92 -28.73 -21.00
C ASP A 200 4.95 -27.54 -20.77
N GLU A 201 3.84 -27.51 -21.51
CA GLU A 201 2.79 -26.48 -21.36
C GLU A 201 2.20 -26.48 -19.94
N ASP A 202 2.06 -27.65 -19.32
CA ASP A 202 1.66 -27.81 -17.91
C ASP A 202 2.85 -27.68 -16.92
N GLY A 203 4.02 -27.26 -17.40
CA GLY A 203 5.29 -27.20 -16.68
C GLY A 203 5.53 -25.82 -16.05
N CYS A 204 6.50 -25.06 -16.58
CA CYS A 204 6.85 -23.73 -16.08
C CYS A 204 6.94 -22.67 -17.18
N VAL A 205 6.38 -22.97 -18.36
CA VAL A 205 6.34 -22.04 -19.49
C VAL A 205 5.37 -20.89 -19.19
N ASP A 206 4.21 -21.25 -18.63
CA ASP A 206 3.08 -20.38 -18.33
C ASP A 206 2.51 -20.79 -16.96
N ALA A 207 3.38 -20.71 -15.96
CA ALA A 207 3.07 -21.10 -14.60
C ALA A 207 2.93 -19.85 -13.75
N ASP A 208 1.92 -19.84 -12.90
CA ASP A 208 1.51 -18.68 -12.12
C ASP A 208 2.09 -18.75 -10.71
N PRO A 209 2.40 -17.58 -10.11
CA PRO A 209 2.74 -17.48 -8.71
C PRO A 209 1.56 -17.86 -7.81
N ALA A 210 1.81 -17.95 -6.51
CA ALA A 210 0.72 -18.08 -5.55
C ALA A 210 -0.06 -16.76 -5.48
N ASP A 211 -1.31 -16.78 -5.93
CA ASP A 211 -2.21 -15.63 -5.91
C ASP A 211 -2.35 -15.03 -4.51
N ASN A 212 -2.20 -13.71 -4.43
CA ASN A 212 -2.50 -12.93 -3.22
C ASN A 212 -3.21 -11.59 -3.50
N VAL A 213 -3.57 -11.32 -4.76
CA VAL A 213 -3.97 -9.99 -5.22
C VAL A 213 -4.74 -10.07 -6.53
N ASP A 214 -5.79 -9.25 -6.64
CA ASP A 214 -6.38 -8.92 -7.93
C ASP A 214 -5.80 -7.59 -8.45
N VAL A 215 -5.24 -7.62 -9.66
CA VAL A 215 -4.87 -6.42 -10.39
C VAL A 215 -6.15 -5.78 -10.95
N CYS A 216 -6.39 -4.51 -10.65
CA CYS A 216 -7.58 -3.80 -11.13
C CYS A 216 -7.34 -3.19 -12.52
N TYR A 217 -6.30 -2.34 -12.62
CA TYR A 217 -5.93 -1.70 -13.87
C TYR A 217 -4.49 -1.20 -13.84
N VAL A 218 -3.93 -1.03 -15.03
CA VAL A 218 -2.63 -0.40 -15.28
C VAL A 218 -2.87 0.89 -16.05
N ASP A 219 -2.51 2.02 -15.43
CA ASP A 219 -2.38 3.30 -16.12
C ASP A 219 -0.93 3.48 -16.57
N MET A 220 -0.68 3.24 -17.86
CA MET A 220 0.67 3.26 -18.44
C MET A 220 1.29 4.65 -18.47
N SER A 221 0.50 5.72 -18.21
CA SER A 221 1.01 7.08 -18.11
C SER A 221 1.81 7.32 -16.82
N ARG A 222 1.60 6.49 -15.78
CA ARG A 222 2.36 6.54 -14.51
C ARG A 222 3.79 6.02 -14.65
N ALA A 223 4.03 5.12 -15.60
CA ALA A 223 5.32 4.49 -15.82
C ALA A 223 5.68 4.38 -17.32
N PRO A 224 5.79 5.50 -18.06
CA PRO A 224 5.83 5.49 -19.52
C PRO A 224 7.08 4.80 -20.10
N THR A 225 8.17 4.75 -19.34
CA THR A 225 9.41 4.10 -19.79
C THR A 225 9.39 2.59 -19.57
N SER A 226 8.75 2.13 -18.49
CA SER A 226 8.51 0.71 -18.22
C SER A 226 7.45 0.13 -19.16
N SER A 227 6.35 0.85 -19.37
CA SER A 227 5.27 0.47 -20.28
C SER A 227 5.66 0.60 -21.76
N ARG A 228 6.75 1.33 -22.05
CA ARG A 228 7.24 1.67 -23.40
C ARG A 228 6.19 2.41 -24.25
N THR A 229 5.26 3.09 -23.60
CA THR A 229 4.25 3.95 -24.22
C THR A 229 4.03 5.21 -23.37
N THR A 230 3.66 6.32 -23.98
CA THR A 230 3.41 7.58 -23.24
C THR A 230 2.08 7.60 -22.52
N ALA A 231 1.12 6.78 -22.97
CA ALA A 231 -0.21 6.63 -22.41
C ALA A 231 -0.80 5.30 -22.87
N GLY A 232 -1.75 4.78 -22.10
CA GLY A 232 -2.39 3.50 -22.36
C GLY A 232 -3.02 2.99 -21.07
N ILE A 233 -4.03 2.13 -21.23
CA ILE A 233 -4.77 1.58 -20.11
C ILE A 233 -4.92 0.08 -20.37
N ALA A 234 -4.63 -0.74 -19.37
CA ALA A 234 -5.08 -2.13 -19.31
C ALA A 234 -6.05 -2.26 -18.13
N ILE A 235 -7.24 -2.79 -18.37
CA ILE A 235 -8.27 -3.01 -17.35
C ILE A 235 -8.44 -4.52 -17.21
N PHE A 236 -8.49 -4.99 -15.98
CA PHE A 236 -8.70 -6.38 -15.62
C PHE A 236 -10.02 -6.44 -14.84
N GLU A 237 -11.08 -6.97 -15.46
CA GLU A 237 -12.40 -7.08 -14.82
C GLU A 237 -12.67 -8.51 -14.38
N GLY A 238 -13.11 -8.73 -13.14
CA GLY A 238 -13.44 -10.07 -12.64
C GLY A 238 -12.19 -10.95 -12.45
N GLU A 239 -12.28 -12.22 -12.82
CA GLU A 239 -11.16 -13.19 -12.80
C GLU A 239 -10.44 -13.24 -14.17
N ASP A 240 -10.43 -12.13 -14.91
CA ASP A 240 -9.72 -12.03 -16.20
C ASP A 240 -8.21 -11.76 -16.01
N GLU A 241 -7.76 -11.50 -14.79
CA GLU A 241 -6.34 -11.59 -14.46
C GLU A 241 -5.97 -13.03 -14.11
N ASP A 242 -4.85 -13.50 -14.65
CA ASP A 242 -4.23 -14.74 -14.19
C ASP A 242 -3.68 -14.52 -12.77
N ASP A 243 -3.52 -15.61 -12.00
CA ASP A 243 -3.01 -15.59 -10.63
C ASP A 243 -1.76 -14.68 -10.52
N SER A 244 -1.85 -13.63 -9.72
CA SER A 244 -0.78 -12.64 -9.60
C SER A 244 -0.34 -12.47 -8.15
N HIS A 245 0.90 -11.99 -7.95
CA HIS A 245 1.45 -11.82 -6.60
C HIS A 245 2.07 -10.45 -6.46
N CYS A 246 1.60 -9.65 -5.50
CA CYS A 246 2.18 -8.36 -5.17
C CYS A 246 2.76 -8.36 -3.75
N HIS A 247 3.95 -7.77 -3.61
CA HIS A 247 4.64 -7.61 -2.33
C HIS A 247 5.33 -6.25 -2.31
N GLY A 248 5.16 -5.49 -1.23
CA GLY A 248 5.79 -4.20 -1.08
C GLY A 248 6.37 -3.93 0.30
N PHE A 249 6.74 -2.68 0.50
CA PHE A 249 7.23 -2.15 1.76
C PHE A 249 7.01 -0.63 1.76
N ALA A 250 6.90 -0.05 2.95
CA ALA A 250 6.80 1.39 3.13
C ALA A 250 7.83 1.87 4.16
N TRP A 251 8.05 3.17 4.23
CA TRP A 251 9.01 3.77 5.15
C TRP A 251 8.53 5.12 5.68
N ALA A 252 9.14 5.59 6.77
CA ALA A 252 8.83 6.88 7.37
C ALA A 252 9.25 8.06 6.47
N GLU A 253 8.59 9.20 6.64
CA GLU A 253 8.98 10.46 5.99
C GLU A 253 10.29 11.03 6.56
N ASP A 254 10.61 10.71 7.81
CA ASP A 254 11.88 11.08 8.42
C ASP A 254 13.05 10.31 7.76
N PRO A 255 13.99 11.00 7.07
CA PRO A 255 15.12 10.34 6.42
C PRO A 255 16.10 9.68 7.41
N SER A 256 16.06 10.02 8.70
CA SER A 256 16.89 9.43 9.75
C SER A 256 16.26 8.19 10.42
N HIS A 257 14.98 7.94 10.18
CA HIS A 257 14.28 6.74 10.67
C HIS A 257 14.83 5.48 9.99
N GLU A 258 14.92 4.36 10.71
CA GLU A 258 15.52 3.12 10.21
C GLU A 258 14.86 2.60 8.93
N SER A 259 13.53 2.59 8.86
CA SER A 259 12.80 2.17 7.66
C SER A 259 13.15 3.00 6.42
N ALA A 260 13.38 4.31 6.59
CA ALA A 260 13.75 5.21 5.49
C ALA A 260 15.21 5.05 5.07
N ARG A 261 16.11 4.81 6.05
CA ARG A 261 17.54 4.57 5.80
C ARG A 261 17.79 3.24 5.10
N PHE A 262 17.05 2.20 5.46
CA PHE A 262 17.24 0.83 4.97
C PHE A 262 16.19 0.38 3.95
N LYS A 263 15.38 1.30 3.39
CA LYS A 263 14.41 0.99 2.33
C LYS A 263 15.02 0.28 1.11
N ALA A 264 16.27 0.59 0.76
CA ALA A 264 16.99 -0.10 -0.32
C ALA A 264 17.31 -1.56 0.01
N ASN A 265 17.60 -1.87 1.28
CA ASN A 265 17.74 -3.26 1.74
C ASN A 265 16.42 -4.02 1.60
N ASN A 266 15.30 -3.35 1.90
CA ASN A 266 13.98 -3.91 1.72
C ASN A 266 13.67 -4.18 0.25
N LEU A 267 14.01 -3.25 -0.64
CA LEU A 267 13.91 -3.46 -2.09
C LEU A 267 14.70 -4.69 -2.52
N PHE A 268 15.97 -4.80 -2.11
CA PHE A 268 16.79 -5.97 -2.40
C PHE A 268 16.16 -7.27 -1.88
N TYR A 269 15.69 -7.26 -0.64
CA TYR A 269 15.11 -8.44 0.00
C TYR A 269 13.86 -8.90 -0.76
N VAL A 270 12.90 -8.00 -0.97
CA VAL A 270 11.64 -8.30 -1.65
C VAL A 270 11.89 -8.68 -3.11
N SER A 271 12.60 -7.84 -3.89
CA SER A 271 12.69 -8.08 -5.33
C SER A 271 13.64 -9.21 -5.71
N PHE A 272 14.81 -9.29 -5.08
CA PHE A 272 15.85 -10.25 -5.47
C PHE A 272 15.89 -11.49 -4.57
N PHE A 273 15.95 -11.32 -3.26
CA PHE A 273 16.24 -12.46 -2.37
C PHE A 273 15.02 -13.35 -2.13
N ASP A 274 13.89 -12.79 -1.75
CA ASP A 274 12.68 -13.56 -1.50
C ASP A 274 12.06 -13.99 -2.83
N HIS A 275 11.61 -13.05 -3.66
CA HIS A 275 10.79 -13.39 -4.81
C HIS A 275 11.58 -13.96 -5.99
N LEU A 276 12.66 -13.32 -6.45
CA LEU A 276 13.43 -13.87 -7.58
C LEU A 276 14.18 -15.17 -7.25
N ARG A 277 14.81 -15.25 -6.07
CA ARG A 277 15.69 -16.36 -5.68
C ARG A 277 14.98 -17.47 -4.90
N ASN A 278 14.19 -17.15 -3.87
CA ASN A 278 13.59 -18.18 -3.02
C ASN A 278 12.30 -18.72 -3.63
N ARG A 279 11.47 -17.84 -4.19
CA ARG A 279 10.15 -18.18 -4.77
C ARG A 279 10.13 -18.36 -6.28
N GLY A 280 11.14 -17.86 -6.98
CA GLY A 280 11.16 -17.93 -8.44
C GLY A 280 10.11 -17.06 -9.13
N TYR A 281 9.60 -16.00 -8.49
CA TYR A 281 8.62 -15.09 -9.10
C TYR A 281 9.30 -14.07 -10.00
N VAL A 282 8.76 -13.93 -11.21
CA VAL A 282 9.32 -13.14 -12.31
C VAL A 282 8.23 -12.52 -13.17
N LYS A 283 8.68 -11.66 -14.09
CA LYS A 283 7.87 -10.87 -15.03
C LYS A 283 6.95 -9.87 -14.35
N ASN A 284 6.65 -8.81 -15.10
CA ASN A 284 5.77 -7.73 -14.69
C ASN A 284 4.33 -7.99 -15.15
N VAL A 285 3.39 -7.39 -14.43
CA VAL A 285 2.02 -7.19 -14.95
C VAL A 285 2.10 -6.44 -16.29
N PRO A 286 1.38 -6.87 -17.34
CA PRO A 286 1.45 -6.25 -18.66
C PRO A 286 1.23 -4.74 -18.63
N GLY A 287 2.22 -3.98 -19.12
CA GLY A 287 2.16 -2.53 -19.18
C GLY A 287 2.60 -1.80 -17.90
N ALA A 288 2.88 -2.52 -16.81
CA ALA A 288 3.43 -1.97 -15.58
C ALA A 288 4.92 -2.33 -15.40
N PRO A 289 5.68 -1.62 -14.57
CA PRO A 289 6.96 -2.12 -14.06
C PRO A 289 6.76 -3.39 -13.21
N MET A 290 7.80 -4.23 -13.11
CA MET A 290 7.82 -5.37 -12.18
C MET A 290 7.96 -4.89 -10.74
N CYS A 291 8.83 -3.89 -10.51
CA CYS A 291 8.89 -3.16 -9.25
C CYS A 291 9.13 -1.67 -9.50
N ALA A 292 8.51 -0.82 -8.70
CA ALA A 292 8.70 0.62 -8.70
C ALA A 292 8.22 1.23 -7.37
N CYS A 293 8.39 2.54 -7.21
CA CYS A 293 7.57 3.31 -6.27
C CYS A 293 6.09 2.99 -6.51
N VAL A 294 5.30 2.88 -5.45
CA VAL A 294 3.89 2.44 -5.54
C VAL A 294 3.06 3.30 -6.50
N GLU A 295 3.35 4.60 -6.59
CA GLU A 295 2.70 5.55 -7.53
C GLU A 295 2.88 5.20 -9.02
N GLN A 296 3.84 4.35 -9.37
CA GLN A 296 4.08 3.86 -10.73
C GLN A 296 3.59 2.43 -10.96
N MET A 297 3.12 1.76 -9.92
CA MET A 297 2.66 0.37 -9.95
C MET A 297 1.17 0.30 -10.35
N PRO A 298 0.66 -0.89 -10.79
CA PRO A 298 -0.75 -1.06 -11.06
C PRO A 298 -1.60 -0.79 -9.82
N VAL A 299 -2.86 -0.45 -10.06
CA VAL A 299 -3.86 -0.42 -8.99
C VAL A 299 -4.28 -1.85 -8.69
N VAL A 300 -4.23 -2.24 -7.43
CA VAL A 300 -4.38 -3.62 -6.97
C VAL A 300 -5.24 -3.70 -5.71
N THR A 301 -5.83 -4.86 -5.45
CA THR A 301 -6.62 -5.04 -4.23
C THR A 301 -5.77 -5.15 -2.97
N ARG A 302 -4.57 -5.74 -3.06
CA ARG A 302 -3.75 -6.07 -1.89
C ARG A 302 -2.28 -6.20 -2.27
N ALA A 303 -1.39 -6.09 -1.29
CA ALA A 303 -0.02 -6.56 -1.41
C ALA A 303 0.49 -7.11 -0.07
N ASP A 304 1.28 -8.18 -0.12
CA ASP A 304 2.09 -8.64 1.01
C ASP A 304 3.12 -7.56 1.41
N CYS A 305 3.69 -7.66 2.61
CA CYS A 305 4.54 -6.59 3.13
C CYS A 305 5.73 -7.10 3.93
N THR A 306 6.91 -6.52 3.67
CA THR A 306 8.11 -6.70 4.50
C THR A 306 8.52 -5.39 5.19
N GLU A 307 8.73 -5.46 6.50
CA GLU A 307 9.35 -4.41 7.30
C GLU A 307 10.75 -4.83 7.74
N ILE A 308 11.55 -3.83 8.12
CA ILE A 308 12.90 -4.03 8.64
C ILE A 308 12.93 -3.62 10.10
N ASP A 309 13.53 -4.47 10.93
CA ASP A 309 13.98 -4.10 12.27
C ASP A 309 15.50 -4.01 12.29
N VAL A 310 16.01 -2.89 12.84
CA VAL A 310 17.44 -2.58 12.88
C VAL A 310 17.93 -2.46 14.31
N THR A 311 19.02 -3.16 14.61
CA THR A 311 19.80 -2.93 15.84
C THR A 311 21.18 -2.40 15.46
N GLU A 312 21.58 -1.26 16.04
CA GLU A 312 22.82 -0.58 15.69
C GLU A 312 23.65 -0.21 16.92
N LYS A 313 24.95 0.04 16.70
CA LYS A 313 25.80 0.82 17.60
C LYS A 313 26.57 1.83 16.79
N VAL A 314 26.45 3.09 17.17
CA VAL A 314 26.95 4.21 16.38
C VAL A 314 27.80 5.13 17.22
N ILE A 315 28.88 5.63 16.63
CA ILE A 315 29.63 6.78 17.14
C ILE A 315 29.33 7.97 16.24
N PHE A 316 28.62 8.95 16.77
CA PHE A 316 28.52 10.26 16.13
C PHE A 316 29.73 11.10 16.52
N SER A 317 30.34 11.79 15.57
CA SER A 317 31.40 12.77 15.84
C SER A 317 31.08 14.10 15.19
N TYR A 318 31.46 15.20 15.84
CA TYR A 318 31.29 16.55 15.29
C TYR A 318 32.58 17.37 15.35
N SER A 319 32.91 18.04 14.26
CA SER A 319 33.95 19.08 14.22
C SER A 319 33.48 20.30 13.42
N ASP A 320 34.05 21.47 13.70
CA ASP A 320 33.73 22.69 12.94
C ASP A 320 34.27 22.62 11.49
N THR A 321 35.21 21.71 11.21
CA THR A 321 35.81 21.51 9.87
C THR A 321 35.07 20.49 9.02
N ASP A 322 34.72 19.35 9.60
CA ASP A 322 34.19 18.18 8.89
C ASP A 322 32.68 18.01 9.07
N GLY A 323 32.08 18.80 9.96
CA GLY A 323 30.67 18.69 10.31
C GLY A 323 30.36 17.45 11.14
N LEU A 324 29.14 16.94 10.99
CA LEU A 324 28.70 15.70 11.64
C LEU A 324 29.16 14.49 10.81
N THR A 325 29.78 13.53 11.46
CA THR A 325 30.09 12.21 10.89
C THR A 325 29.51 11.12 11.79
N ALA A 326 29.26 9.95 11.22
CA ALA A 326 28.81 8.77 11.94
C ALA A 326 29.71 7.58 11.58
N THR A 327 30.02 6.75 12.58
CA THR A 327 30.73 5.48 12.39
C THR A 327 29.88 4.36 12.96
N ILE A 328 29.41 3.47 12.10
CA ILE A 328 28.62 2.31 12.48
C ILE A 328 29.59 1.22 12.96
N LEU A 329 29.51 0.85 14.24
CA LEU A 329 30.35 -0.20 14.82
C LEU A 329 29.75 -1.59 14.60
N GLU A 330 28.44 -1.69 14.77
CA GLU A 330 27.64 -2.90 14.63
C GLU A 330 26.29 -2.52 14.01
N SER A 331 25.81 -3.32 13.07
CA SER A 331 24.47 -3.20 12.49
C SER A 331 23.94 -4.60 12.19
N GLU A 332 22.74 -4.88 12.69
CA GLU A 332 21.98 -6.09 12.40
C GLU A 332 20.63 -5.67 11.83
N ILE A 333 20.36 -6.13 10.60
CA ILE A 333 19.17 -5.81 9.83
C ILE A 333 18.39 -7.12 9.68
N THR A 334 17.16 -7.13 10.17
CA THR A 334 16.24 -8.26 10.06
C THR A 334 15.05 -7.90 9.19
N PHE A 335 14.61 -8.84 8.37
CA PHE A 335 13.48 -8.68 7.45
C PHE A 335 12.31 -9.50 7.97
N ASN A 336 11.22 -8.84 8.30
CA ASN A 336 10.05 -9.45 8.92
C ASN A 336 8.80 -9.18 8.09
N ALA A 337 7.80 -10.05 8.17
CA ALA A 337 6.48 -9.71 7.66
C ALA A 337 5.94 -8.53 8.47
N CYS A 338 5.36 -7.55 7.78
CA CYS A 338 4.88 -6.32 8.42
C CYS A 338 3.85 -6.62 9.51
N GLN A 339 3.99 -5.98 10.66
CA GLN A 339 2.92 -5.87 11.64
C GLN A 339 1.99 -4.72 11.22
N GLY A 340 0.83 -5.02 10.67
CA GLY A 340 -0.12 -4.01 10.23
C GLY A 340 -0.98 -3.47 11.37
N ALA A 341 -1.65 -2.34 11.14
CA ALA A 341 -2.63 -1.81 12.09
C ALA A 341 -3.76 -2.82 12.34
N ASN A 342 -4.29 -2.85 13.57
CA ASN A 342 -5.41 -3.71 13.98
C ASN A 342 -5.14 -5.23 13.81
N ASP A 343 -3.90 -5.68 14.02
CA ASP A 343 -3.46 -7.08 13.87
C ASP A 343 -3.58 -7.64 12.44
N ASN A 344 -3.74 -6.78 11.44
CA ASN A 344 -3.76 -7.16 10.02
C ASN A 344 -2.33 -7.27 9.48
N ASN A 345 -1.65 -8.33 9.90
CA ASN A 345 -0.24 -8.58 9.58
C ASN A 345 -0.03 -9.05 8.13
N ASN A 346 1.18 -8.81 7.61
CA ASN A 346 1.58 -9.11 6.22
C ASN A 346 0.68 -8.42 5.16
N ASP A 347 0.17 -7.23 5.46
CA ASP A 347 -0.64 -6.44 4.54
C ASP A 347 -0.06 -5.03 4.43
N LEU A 348 0.28 -4.61 3.21
CA LEU A 348 0.95 -3.33 2.96
C LEU A 348 0.05 -2.14 3.32
N ALA A 349 -1.24 -2.19 3.02
CA ALA A 349 -2.16 -1.10 3.34
C ALA A 349 -2.33 -0.93 4.86
N ALA A 350 -2.43 -2.05 5.59
CA ALA A 350 -2.45 -2.04 7.05
C ALA A 350 -1.14 -1.53 7.66
N TYR A 351 0.01 -1.84 7.04
CA TYR A 351 1.32 -1.33 7.47
C TYR A 351 1.44 0.18 7.26
N VAL A 352 1.05 0.68 6.09
CA VAL A 352 1.02 2.12 5.79
C VAL A 352 0.07 2.85 6.76
N GLU A 353 -1.07 2.23 7.13
CA GLU A 353 -1.95 2.78 8.18
C GLU A 353 -1.28 2.83 9.55
N ARG A 354 -0.46 1.82 9.90
CA ARG A 354 0.32 1.85 11.15
C ARG A 354 1.27 3.05 11.16
N LEU A 355 2.06 3.23 10.10
CA LEU A 355 2.98 4.36 9.98
C LEU A 355 2.25 5.71 10.10
N ARG A 356 1.03 5.81 9.57
CA ARG A 356 0.21 7.02 9.69
C ARG A 356 -0.26 7.26 11.14
N ILE A 357 -0.71 6.21 11.84
CA ILE A 357 -1.09 6.29 13.27
C ILE A 357 0.12 6.71 14.12
N GLU A 358 1.31 6.18 13.80
CA GLU A 358 2.58 6.50 14.44
C GLU A 358 3.12 7.88 14.05
N GLN A 359 2.46 8.58 13.12
CA GLN A 359 2.85 9.90 12.58
C GLN A 359 4.17 9.89 11.78
N GLU A 360 4.56 8.72 11.30
CA GLU A 360 5.73 8.54 10.42
C GLU A 360 5.40 8.83 8.96
N ILE A 361 4.12 8.77 8.57
CA ILE A 361 3.63 9.29 7.29
C ILE A 361 2.42 10.20 7.49
N SER A 362 2.24 11.14 6.57
CA SER A 362 1.10 12.06 6.55
C SER A 362 -0.19 11.38 6.08
N GLN A 363 -1.33 11.92 6.53
CA GLN A 363 -2.65 11.48 6.05
C GLN A 363 -2.80 11.64 4.54
N GLU A 364 -2.25 12.71 3.96
CA GLU A 364 -2.31 12.96 2.51
C GLU A 364 -1.63 11.85 1.71
N LYS A 365 -0.47 11.37 2.15
CA LYS A 365 0.21 10.24 1.51
C LYS A 365 -0.55 8.93 1.70
N LYS A 366 -1.17 8.72 2.86
CA LYS A 366 -2.05 7.56 3.09
C LYS A 366 -3.22 7.57 2.10
N ASP A 367 -3.89 8.71 1.97
CA ASP A 367 -5.07 8.84 1.11
C ASP A 367 -4.70 8.58 -0.36
N ALA A 368 -3.55 9.11 -0.82
CA ALA A 368 -3.04 8.85 -2.16
C ALA A 368 -2.57 7.39 -2.36
N PHE A 369 -2.01 6.76 -1.32
CA PHE A 369 -1.66 5.33 -1.36
C PHE A 369 -2.91 4.46 -1.53
N ASP A 370 -4.02 4.80 -0.86
CA ASP A 370 -5.28 4.04 -0.92
C ASP A 370 -5.98 4.11 -2.29
N GLU A 371 -5.58 5.04 -3.16
CA GLU A 371 -6.01 5.06 -4.56
C GLU A 371 -5.30 3.99 -5.42
N ILE A 372 -4.21 3.42 -4.92
CA ILE A 372 -3.40 2.41 -5.61
C ILE A 372 -3.62 1.02 -5.02
N VAL A 373 -3.59 0.89 -3.69
CA VAL A 373 -3.91 -0.38 -3.01
C VAL A 373 -5.31 -0.25 -2.40
N VAL A 374 -6.32 -0.68 -3.14
CA VAL A 374 -7.71 -0.28 -2.91
C VAL A 374 -8.47 -1.21 -1.96
N GLY A 375 -7.94 -2.40 -1.65
CA GLY A 375 -8.58 -3.45 -0.85
C GLY A 375 -9.27 -4.53 -1.70
N GLU A 376 -9.37 -5.75 -1.16
CA GLU A 376 -9.91 -7.01 -1.76
C GLU A 376 -11.21 -6.90 -2.57
N TYR A 377 -11.95 -5.81 -2.40
CA TYR A 377 -13.29 -5.69 -2.95
C TYR A 377 -13.60 -4.32 -3.54
N TYR A 378 -12.56 -3.57 -3.93
CA TYR A 378 -12.71 -2.20 -4.44
C TYR A 378 -12.17 -2.03 -5.85
N CYS A 379 -11.71 -3.09 -6.53
CA CYS A 379 -11.26 -2.98 -7.92
C CYS A 379 -12.32 -2.40 -8.84
N ARG A 380 -13.58 -2.84 -8.71
CA ARG A 380 -14.67 -2.34 -9.56
C ARG A 380 -14.89 -0.84 -9.38
N GLU A 381 -14.96 -0.38 -8.14
CA GLU A 381 -15.08 1.03 -7.78
C GLU A 381 -13.90 1.84 -8.31
N ALA A 382 -12.68 1.31 -8.19
CA ALA A 382 -11.46 1.96 -8.68
C ALA A 382 -11.46 2.08 -10.21
N ILE A 383 -11.81 1.01 -10.93
CA ILE A 383 -11.91 0.98 -12.40
C ILE A 383 -12.96 1.98 -12.88
N ASP A 384 -14.16 1.96 -12.30
CA ASP A 384 -15.23 2.86 -12.74
C ASP A 384 -14.89 4.33 -12.46
N SER A 385 -14.32 4.63 -11.28
CA SER A 385 -13.85 5.97 -10.95
C SER A 385 -12.80 6.45 -11.96
N PHE A 386 -11.85 5.58 -12.31
CA PHE A 386 -10.83 5.87 -13.31
C PHE A 386 -11.43 6.11 -14.70
N LEU A 387 -12.33 5.24 -15.16
CA LEU A 387 -13.02 5.38 -16.45
C LEU A 387 -13.85 6.66 -16.52
N ASP A 388 -14.50 7.05 -15.43
CA ASP A 388 -15.26 8.30 -15.34
C ASP A 388 -14.32 9.53 -15.46
N GLN A 389 -13.16 9.50 -14.80
CA GLN A 389 -12.15 10.56 -14.87
C GLN A 389 -11.56 10.72 -16.28
N GLU A 390 -11.32 9.61 -16.98
CA GLU A 390 -10.83 9.60 -18.37
C GLU A 390 -11.94 9.91 -19.40
N GLY A 391 -13.20 10.04 -18.97
CA GLY A 391 -14.34 10.25 -19.85
C GLY A 391 -14.69 9.03 -20.71
N LEU A 392 -14.31 7.84 -20.25
CA LEU A 392 -14.52 6.53 -20.87
C LEU A 392 -15.66 5.72 -20.23
N ALA A 393 -16.41 6.34 -19.32
CA ALA A 393 -17.57 5.77 -18.62
C ALA A 393 -18.49 4.95 -19.53
N THR A 394 -18.95 3.80 -19.05
CA THR A 394 -19.90 2.96 -19.77
C THR A 394 -21.22 3.68 -20.02
N LYS A 395 -21.88 3.34 -21.13
CA LYS A 395 -23.17 3.95 -21.50
C LYS A 395 -24.17 3.74 -20.35
N PRO A 396 -24.82 4.81 -19.86
CA PRO A 396 -25.74 4.70 -18.74
C PRO A 396 -26.92 3.78 -19.06
N ALA A 397 -27.37 3.02 -18.06
CA ALA A 397 -28.46 2.04 -18.18
C ALA A 397 -29.81 2.69 -18.57
N CYS A 398 -29.96 3.98 -18.34
CA CYS A 398 -31.08 4.79 -18.79
C CYS A 398 -30.67 6.25 -19.06
N ARG A 399 -31.61 7.05 -19.57
CA ARG A 399 -31.38 8.46 -19.87
C ARG A 399 -31.32 9.27 -18.57
N ASN A 400 -30.43 10.26 -18.51
CA ASN A 400 -30.15 11.06 -17.30
C ASN A 400 -29.79 10.20 -16.08
N ALA A 401 -29.16 9.04 -16.30
CA ALA A 401 -28.65 8.27 -15.18
C ALA A 401 -27.56 9.07 -14.48
N ASP A 402 -27.76 9.27 -13.19
CA ASP A 402 -26.72 9.68 -12.25
C ASP A 402 -26.75 8.65 -11.12
N PRO A 403 -25.98 7.56 -11.25
CA PRO A 403 -25.90 6.49 -10.26
C PRO A 403 -25.70 6.96 -8.81
N LEU A 404 -25.10 8.14 -8.60
CA LEU A 404 -24.85 8.68 -7.26
C LEU A 404 -26.11 9.29 -6.64
N THR A 405 -27.11 9.67 -7.43
CA THR A 405 -28.32 10.34 -6.96
C THR A 405 -29.63 9.60 -7.27
N CYS A 406 -29.64 8.73 -8.28
CA CYS A 406 -30.80 7.95 -8.70
C CYS A 406 -30.41 6.58 -9.28
N GLY A 407 -31.35 5.63 -9.32
CA GLY A 407 -31.19 4.33 -9.98
C GLY A 407 -32.13 4.17 -11.17
N CYS A 408 -31.69 3.48 -12.22
CA CYS A 408 -32.49 3.22 -13.40
C CYS A 408 -33.47 2.06 -13.19
N ASP A 409 -34.76 2.30 -13.47
CA ASP A 409 -35.81 1.27 -13.36
C ASP A 409 -35.60 0.11 -14.37
N SER A 410 -35.03 0.40 -15.54
CA SER A 410 -34.73 -0.59 -16.60
C SER A 410 -33.79 -1.71 -16.14
N VAL A 411 -32.98 -1.46 -15.12
CA VAL A 411 -32.04 -2.41 -14.51
C VAL A 411 -32.33 -2.62 -13.03
N LEU A 412 -33.57 -2.35 -12.61
CA LEU A 412 -34.02 -2.53 -11.22
C LEU A 412 -33.14 -1.82 -10.19
N GLN A 413 -32.60 -0.65 -10.53
CA GLN A 413 -31.68 0.13 -9.68
C GLN A 413 -30.39 -0.63 -9.30
N ASN A 414 -30.00 -1.68 -10.03
CA ASN A 414 -28.70 -2.34 -9.85
C ASN A 414 -27.54 -1.37 -10.11
N ASP A 415 -27.76 -0.38 -10.99
CA ASP A 415 -26.81 0.68 -11.30
C ASP A 415 -26.65 1.74 -10.20
N TYR A 416 -27.47 1.73 -9.15
CA TYR A 416 -27.42 2.76 -8.11
C TYR A 416 -26.15 2.64 -7.23
N LYS A 417 -25.36 3.71 -7.18
CA LYS A 417 -24.10 3.85 -6.44
C LYS A 417 -24.15 4.89 -5.30
N GLY A 418 -25.29 5.57 -5.11
CA GLY A 418 -25.44 6.64 -4.12
C GLY A 418 -25.37 6.19 -2.65
N TYR A 419 -25.51 7.16 -1.74
CA TYR A 419 -25.19 7.03 -0.31
C TYR A 419 -26.39 6.83 0.63
N ILE A 420 -27.58 6.56 0.10
CA ILE A 420 -28.76 6.24 0.94
C ILE A 420 -28.46 4.98 1.75
N ASN A 421 -28.56 5.07 3.09
CA ASN A 421 -28.27 3.99 4.05
C ASN A 421 -29.42 3.74 5.04
N VAL A 422 -30.65 4.09 4.64
CA VAL A 422 -31.86 3.85 5.41
C VAL A 422 -32.95 3.27 4.51
N THR A 423 -33.76 2.38 5.08
CA THR A 423 -34.88 1.75 4.36
C THR A 423 -36.05 2.73 4.19
N LYS A 424 -37.04 2.38 3.34
CA LYS A 424 -38.29 3.16 3.18
C LYS A 424 -39.02 3.41 4.50
N SER A 425 -38.89 2.50 5.46
CA SER A 425 -39.49 2.62 6.79
C SER A 425 -38.60 3.33 7.82
N GLY A 426 -37.43 3.83 7.41
CA GLY A 426 -36.48 4.55 8.26
C GLY A 426 -35.60 3.66 9.14
N LEU A 427 -35.46 2.36 8.83
CA LEU A 427 -34.52 1.48 9.54
C LEU A 427 -33.11 1.72 9.01
N THR A 428 -32.13 1.79 9.91
CA THR A 428 -30.71 1.87 9.56
C THR A 428 -30.27 0.59 8.87
N CYS A 429 -29.53 0.74 7.77
CA CYS A 429 -28.95 -0.38 7.08
C CYS A 429 -27.77 -0.97 7.87
N GLN A 430 -27.67 -2.30 7.90
CA GLN A 430 -26.48 -3.04 8.32
C GLN A 430 -25.42 -2.91 7.21
N ARG A 431 -24.14 -2.87 7.59
CA ARG A 431 -23.06 -2.88 6.60
C ARG A 431 -22.99 -4.21 5.85
N TRP A 432 -22.66 -4.18 4.57
CA TRP A 432 -22.59 -5.38 3.73
C TRP A 432 -21.44 -6.33 4.08
N ASP A 433 -20.44 -5.85 4.81
CA ASP A 433 -19.33 -6.66 5.33
C ASP A 433 -19.57 -7.18 6.75
N GLU A 434 -20.60 -6.71 7.44
CA GLU A 434 -20.99 -7.20 8.76
C GLU A 434 -21.88 -8.44 8.67
N GLN A 435 -21.66 -9.39 9.58
CA GLN A 435 -22.46 -10.63 9.68
C GLN A 435 -23.45 -10.62 10.85
N GLU A 436 -23.61 -9.47 11.52
CA GLU A 436 -24.52 -9.28 12.65
C GLU A 436 -25.30 -7.96 12.45
N PRO A 437 -26.60 -7.89 12.81
CA PRO A 437 -27.43 -8.98 13.35
C PRO A 437 -27.81 -10.04 12.32
N HIS A 438 -27.63 -9.80 11.02
CA HIS A 438 -28.02 -10.74 9.97
C HIS A 438 -26.82 -11.26 9.19
N GLY A 439 -26.42 -12.50 9.47
CA GLY A 439 -25.45 -13.20 8.62
C GLY A 439 -26.01 -13.46 7.22
N HIS A 440 -25.20 -13.26 6.17
CA HIS A 440 -25.63 -13.37 4.79
C HIS A 440 -24.52 -13.70 3.78
N SER A 441 -24.91 -14.22 2.61
CA SER A 441 -24.00 -14.54 1.51
C SER A 441 -23.84 -13.45 0.45
N ARG A 442 -24.55 -12.32 0.55
CA ARG A 442 -24.40 -11.19 -0.39
C ARG A 442 -23.25 -10.31 0.06
N THR A 443 -22.05 -10.82 -0.12
CA THR A 443 -20.78 -10.14 0.16
C THR A 443 -20.22 -9.63 -1.15
N ARG A 444 -19.28 -8.67 -1.09
CA ARG A 444 -18.58 -8.21 -2.29
C ARG A 444 -17.86 -9.34 -3.02
N ARG A 445 -17.29 -10.31 -2.29
CA ARG A 445 -16.72 -11.55 -2.88
C ARG A 445 -17.70 -12.29 -3.79
N ASN A 446 -18.96 -12.43 -3.38
CA ASN A 446 -19.95 -13.20 -4.13
C ASN A 446 -20.71 -12.34 -5.16
N TYR A 447 -20.67 -11.01 -5.02
CA TYR A 447 -21.35 -10.03 -5.87
C TYR A 447 -20.42 -8.84 -6.15
N PRO A 448 -19.30 -9.06 -6.87
CA PRO A 448 -18.25 -8.04 -7.05
C PRO A 448 -18.74 -6.84 -7.88
N ASN A 449 -19.74 -7.04 -8.74
CA ASN A 449 -20.29 -6.02 -9.63
C ASN A 449 -21.44 -5.21 -9.02
N SER A 450 -21.68 -5.31 -7.70
CA SER A 450 -22.86 -4.75 -7.04
C SER A 450 -22.57 -3.61 -6.08
N TYR A 451 -21.33 -3.11 -6.05
CA TYR A 451 -20.90 -1.94 -5.27
C TYR A 451 -21.31 -2.03 -3.79
N LEU A 452 -21.18 -3.22 -3.17
CA LEU A 452 -21.68 -3.49 -1.82
C LEU A 452 -20.79 -2.83 -0.74
N SER A 453 -20.73 -1.50 -0.76
CA SER A 453 -19.90 -0.68 0.12
C SER A 453 -20.66 -0.10 1.31
N GLU A 454 -19.99 -0.06 2.46
CA GLU A 454 -20.56 0.42 3.73
C GLU A 454 -21.92 -0.23 3.99
N ASN A 455 -22.91 0.57 4.35
CA ASN A 455 -24.31 0.16 4.53
C ASN A 455 -25.24 0.84 3.51
N TYR A 456 -24.75 1.18 2.32
CA TYR A 456 -25.57 1.84 1.31
C TYR A 456 -26.53 0.87 0.63
N CYS A 457 -27.70 1.34 0.24
CA CYS A 457 -28.68 0.54 -0.47
C CYS A 457 -28.17 0.12 -1.85
N ARG A 458 -28.31 -1.17 -2.18
CA ARG A 458 -27.85 -1.78 -3.44
C ARG A 458 -28.85 -2.83 -3.91
N ASN A 459 -28.72 -3.28 -5.15
CA ASN A 459 -29.53 -4.38 -5.67
C ASN A 459 -28.67 -5.48 -6.32
N PRO A 460 -27.90 -6.25 -5.52
CA PRO A 460 -26.97 -7.24 -6.06
C PRO A 460 -27.64 -8.42 -6.78
N ASP A 461 -28.86 -8.76 -6.38
CA ASP A 461 -29.57 -9.96 -6.79
C ASP A 461 -30.77 -9.68 -7.72
N GLY A 462 -30.92 -8.44 -8.19
CA GLY A 462 -31.96 -8.06 -9.15
C GLY A 462 -33.37 -8.14 -8.56
N GLU A 463 -33.52 -7.81 -7.27
CA GLU A 463 -34.80 -7.77 -6.60
C GLU A 463 -35.77 -6.81 -7.30
N PRO A 464 -37.02 -7.23 -7.59
CA PRO A 464 -37.96 -6.45 -8.39
C PRO A 464 -38.43 -5.17 -7.70
N GLY A 465 -38.23 -5.05 -6.38
CA GLY A 465 -38.56 -3.84 -5.62
C GLY A 465 -37.49 -2.75 -5.66
N GLY A 466 -36.38 -2.97 -6.36
CA GLY A 466 -35.26 -2.05 -6.47
C GLY A 466 -34.21 -2.23 -5.39
N ALA A 467 -33.42 -1.19 -5.14
CA ALA A 467 -32.35 -1.20 -4.15
C ALA A 467 -32.87 -1.45 -2.73
N TRP A 468 -32.11 -2.23 -1.97
CA TRP A 468 -32.44 -2.67 -0.63
C TRP A 468 -31.17 -2.78 0.23
N CYS A 469 -31.34 -3.02 1.53
CA CYS A 469 -30.24 -3.33 2.43
C CYS A 469 -30.69 -4.29 3.54
N TYR A 470 -29.72 -5.00 4.15
CA TYR A 470 -29.94 -5.62 5.47
C TYR A 470 -30.18 -4.52 6.50
N THR A 471 -30.95 -4.79 7.56
CA THR A 471 -31.26 -3.76 8.58
C THR A 471 -30.60 -4.07 9.91
N THR A 472 -30.32 -3.05 10.71
CA THR A 472 -29.80 -3.25 12.07
C THR A 472 -30.87 -3.74 13.07
N ASP A 473 -32.15 -3.86 12.66
CA ASP A 473 -33.20 -4.44 13.50
C ASP A 473 -33.15 -5.98 13.41
N PRO A 474 -32.92 -6.70 14.54
CA PRO A 474 -32.88 -8.17 14.53
C PRO A 474 -34.18 -8.85 14.07
N ASN A 475 -35.31 -8.13 14.04
CA ASN A 475 -36.60 -8.66 13.61
C ASN A 475 -36.89 -8.42 12.13
N VAL A 476 -36.15 -7.53 11.47
CA VAL A 476 -36.33 -7.19 10.05
C VAL A 476 -35.03 -7.47 9.34
N ARG A 477 -34.94 -8.64 8.71
CA ARG A 477 -33.70 -9.09 8.06
C ARG A 477 -33.20 -8.09 7.00
N TRP A 478 -34.09 -7.66 6.11
CA TRP A 478 -33.79 -6.70 5.06
C TRP A 478 -35.06 -5.94 4.67
N ALA A 479 -34.89 -4.78 4.04
CA ALA A 479 -36.01 -4.03 3.46
C ALA A 479 -35.55 -3.13 2.30
N TYR A 480 -36.50 -2.77 1.42
CA TYR A 480 -36.26 -1.86 0.30
C TYR A 480 -35.96 -0.44 0.78
N CYS A 481 -35.17 0.27 -0.03
CA CYS A 481 -34.81 1.66 0.17
C CYS A 481 -35.56 2.58 -0.79
N ASP A 482 -35.71 3.86 -0.41
CA ASP A 482 -36.40 4.85 -1.23
C ASP A 482 -35.44 5.55 -2.20
N VAL A 483 -34.83 4.76 -3.10
CA VAL A 483 -33.91 5.29 -4.10
C VAL A 483 -34.71 5.99 -5.22
N PRO A 484 -34.42 7.26 -5.54
CA PRO A 484 -35.05 7.96 -6.65
C PRO A 484 -34.85 7.23 -7.97
N VAL A 485 -35.90 7.15 -8.80
CA VAL A 485 -35.79 6.61 -10.15
C VAL A 485 -35.26 7.70 -11.07
N CYS A 486 -34.20 7.41 -11.82
CA CYS A 486 -33.68 8.36 -12.82
C CYS A 486 -34.78 8.67 -13.85
N GLU A 487 -35.01 9.95 -14.15
CA GLU A 487 -36.12 10.36 -15.00
C GLU A 487 -36.04 9.72 -16.39
N THR A 488 -36.91 8.75 -16.65
CA THR A 488 -37.32 8.45 -18.02
C THR A 488 -38.23 9.59 -18.44
N VAL A 489 -37.76 10.48 -19.32
CA VAL A 489 -38.70 11.37 -19.99
C VAL A 489 -39.66 10.46 -20.76
N ARG A 490 -40.84 10.20 -20.19
CA ARG A 490 -42.00 9.83 -20.97
C ARG A 490 -42.23 11.03 -21.86
N THR A 491 -41.81 10.92 -23.10
CA THR A 491 -42.26 11.83 -24.15
C THR A 491 -43.77 11.67 -24.23
N GLU A 492 -44.52 12.47 -23.47
CA GLU A 492 -45.61 13.15 -24.11
C GLU A 492 -44.96 14.12 -25.09
N GLU A 493 -45.20 13.84 -26.36
CA GLU A 493 -44.89 14.64 -27.55
C GLU A 493 -44.48 16.09 -27.23
N SER A 494 -43.17 16.36 -27.16
CA SER A 494 -42.70 17.67 -27.62
C SER A 494 -42.51 17.51 -29.12
N GLU A 495 -43.57 17.84 -29.85
CA GLU A 495 -43.48 18.12 -31.28
C GLU A 495 -42.24 18.97 -31.53
N CYS A 496 -41.38 18.51 -32.42
CA CYS A 496 -40.32 19.35 -32.96
C CYS A 496 -40.98 20.56 -33.63
N THR A 497 -40.98 21.73 -33.00
CA THR A 497 -41.38 22.96 -33.70
C THR A 497 -40.31 23.27 -34.73
N TYR A 498 -40.60 22.87 -35.97
CA TYR A 498 -39.84 23.22 -37.16
C TYR A 498 -39.93 24.74 -37.34
N ASN A 499 -38.84 25.45 -37.06
CA ASN A 499 -38.72 26.86 -37.42
C ASN A 499 -37.65 26.99 -38.50
N ASN A 500 -38.04 27.52 -39.66
CA ASN A 500 -37.26 27.51 -40.91
C ASN A 500 -35.95 28.31 -40.88
N ASP A 501 -35.62 28.97 -39.76
CA ASP A 501 -34.54 29.97 -39.70
C ASP A 501 -33.36 29.59 -38.79
N VAL A 502 -33.35 28.39 -38.18
CA VAL A 502 -32.24 27.96 -37.32
C VAL A 502 -31.69 26.61 -37.80
N LYS A 503 -30.46 26.62 -38.33
CA LYS A 503 -29.70 25.38 -38.51
C LYS A 503 -29.52 24.74 -37.13
N GLN A 504 -29.79 23.44 -37.03
CA GLN A 504 -29.81 22.67 -35.78
C GLN A 504 -28.40 22.45 -35.17
N GLU A 505 -27.55 23.48 -35.14
CA GLU A 505 -26.15 23.46 -34.68
C GLU A 505 -26.05 23.15 -33.17
N ASN A 506 -27.14 23.38 -32.44
CA ASN A 506 -27.25 23.14 -31.00
C ASN A 506 -27.91 21.78 -30.69
N TYR A 507 -28.21 20.97 -31.70
CA TYR A 507 -28.80 19.66 -31.48
C TYR A 507 -27.79 18.74 -30.77
N ARG A 508 -28.23 18.22 -29.61
CA ARG A 508 -27.51 17.22 -28.79
C ARG A 508 -28.47 16.06 -28.53
N GLY A 509 -28.98 15.45 -29.60
CA GLY A 509 -29.88 14.29 -29.52
C GLY A 509 -29.31 13.05 -30.20
N TYR A 510 -30.03 11.95 -30.11
CA TYR A 510 -29.54 10.57 -30.36
C TYR A 510 -30.16 9.94 -31.63
N LEU A 511 -30.66 10.77 -32.56
CA LEU A 511 -31.17 10.28 -33.84
C LEU A 511 -30.02 9.71 -34.68
N SER A 512 -30.07 8.41 -34.94
CA SER A 512 -29.09 7.67 -35.73
C SER A 512 -29.71 7.09 -37.02
N GLU A 513 -30.80 7.67 -37.51
CA GLU A 513 -31.43 7.30 -38.77
C GLU A 513 -31.71 8.58 -39.59
N THR A 514 -31.30 8.54 -40.84
CA THR A 514 -31.54 9.62 -41.81
C THR A 514 -33.02 9.64 -42.23
N LYS A 515 -33.51 10.77 -42.75
CA LYS A 515 -34.87 10.87 -43.32
C LYS A 515 -35.17 9.86 -44.43
N SER A 516 -34.15 9.28 -45.06
CA SER A 516 -34.25 8.25 -46.09
C SER A 516 -34.24 6.82 -45.55
N GLY A 517 -34.23 6.62 -44.23
CA GLY A 517 -34.25 5.30 -43.60
C GLY A 517 -32.89 4.59 -43.57
N LEU A 518 -31.80 5.34 -43.73
CA LEU A 518 -30.44 4.82 -43.60
C LEU A 518 -29.91 5.14 -42.20
N THR A 519 -29.32 4.15 -41.54
CA THR A 519 -28.63 4.33 -40.26
C THR A 519 -27.41 5.26 -40.45
N CYS A 520 -27.25 6.23 -39.54
CA CYS A 520 -26.18 7.24 -39.57
C CYS A 520 -24.78 6.64 -39.35
#